data_AF-A0A0N7MM56-F1
#
_entry.id   AF-A0A0N7MM56-F1
#
_cell.length_a   1.000
_cell.length_b   1.000
_cell.length_c   1.000
_cell.angle_alpha   90.00
_cell.angle_beta   90.00
_cell.angle_gamma   90.00
#
_symmetry.space_group_name_H-M   'P 1'
#
loop_
_entity.id
_entity.type
_entity.pdbx_description
1 polymer ?
#
loop_
_entity_poly.entity_id
_entity_poly.type
_entity_poly.pdbx_seq_one_letter_code
_entity_poly.pdbx_strand_id
1 'polypeptide(L)'
;MFHFSQSPCIFDHEPAVEGFLPFSVAPEHKKRRVCCPPFHHNALQRERKGIRFDITENQQEYVLSIYKNVAEDTMSKAICDQLQKIRNERPPTYHVVRDFFGNEYYVEDHEDEDDFMRHAIANLDLSPIKRQVARQVFKDYEITLNHRGDELVLLSRKDGLYKEFSLGIEFEDVSVKGFDMISESVAVLKIGIKKAQKEAPKAYRIEFQPSYESQQDEELEQQQQQRLIEAAQEEELAKKEAAAIQKQRERAQAAQYAEVQKQEERARKESTALKELEEQRRIEAAALKKREEQRVEKEAEEQRAKKEAEEREREQDAAKREERKRAISQKKAFLVEQKRKRRQQERQKRAKSQKSESQPAASSPLPNDPPHNVVININFPNSLSEKTPEKTRGRSRSPVVLEDVDDEEEFRYRRSLNRSPRGSSIIDDM
;
A
#
# COMPACT_ATOMS: atom_id res chain seq x y z
N MET A 1 -33.56 38.76 29.43
CA MET A 1 -34.70 38.54 28.53
C MET A 1 -34.15 38.38 27.13
N PHE A 2 -34.04 37.15 26.63
CA PHE A 2 -33.55 36.87 25.30
C PHE A 2 -34.75 36.63 24.38
N HIS A 3 -34.89 37.49 23.37
CA HIS A 3 -35.95 37.41 22.37
C HIS A 3 -35.65 36.27 21.40
N PHE A 4 -36.58 35.32 21.32
CA PHE A 4 -36.69 34.32 20.27
C PHE A 4 -37.02 35.04 18.94
N SER A 5 -36.04 35.19 18.07
CA SER A 5 -36.28 35.52 16.66
C SER A 5 -36.68 34.24 15.94
N GLN A 6 -37.98 34.10 15.69
CA GLN A 6 -38.54 33.07 14.82
C GLN A 6 -37.99 33.27 13.42
N SER A 7 -37.28 32.26 12.91
CA SER A 7 -36.90 32.20 11.50
C SER A 7 -38.14 31.86 10.66
N PRO A 8 -38.46 32.61 9.59
CA PRO A 8 -39.60 32.31 8.75
C PRO A 8 -39.26 31.11 7.86
N CYS A 9 -39.96 29.98 8.08
CA CYS A 9 -39.98 28.87 7.14
C CYS A 9 -40.70 29.32 5.86
N ILE A 10 -39.95 29.76 4.86
CA ILE A 10 -40.44 29.93 3.49
C ILE A 10 -40.49 28.53 2.89
N PHE A 11 -41.70 27.98 2.75
CA PHE A 11 -41.92 26.81 1.92
C PHE A 11 -41.77 27.24 0.47
N ASP A 12 -40.68 26.83 -0.16
CA ASP A 12 -40.54 26.88 -1.62
C ASP A 12 -41.62 25.98 -2.23
N HIS A 13 -42.56 26.60 -2.93
CA HIS A 13 -43.53 25.90 -3.76
C HIS A 13 -42.82 25.28 -4.96
N GLU A 14 -42.81 23.95 -5.04
CA GLU A 14 -42.43 23.24 -6.26
C GLU A 14 -43.32 23.70 -7.44
N PRO A 15 -42.75 23.95 -8.63
CA PRO A 15 -43.55 24.29 -9.80
C PRO A 15 -44.36 23.08 -10.26
N ALA A 16 -45.68 23.24 -10.29
CA ALA A 16 -46.59 22.33 -10.97
C ALA A 16 -46.26 22.29 -12.46
N VAL A 17 -45.65 21.19 -12.91
CA VAL A 17 -45.44 20.93 -14.34
C VAL A 17 -46.73 20.33 -14.90
N GLU A 18 -47.68 21.21 -15.23
CA GLU A 18 -48.77 20.91 -16.16
C GLU A 18 -48.20 20.85 -17.58
N GLY A 19 -47.80 19.65 -17.99
CA GLY A 19 -47.39 19.33 -19.36
C GLY A 19 -48.29 18.27 -19.95
N PHE A 20 -49.48 18.67 -20.41
CA PHE A 20 -50.37 17.86 -21.24
C PHE A 20 -49.64 17.39 -22.52
N LEU A 21 -49.48 16.07 -22.67
CA LEU A 21 -49.27 15.44 -23.97
C LEU A 21 -50.31 14.34 -24.19
N PRO A 22 -51.21 14.48 -25.18
CA PRO A 22 -52.13 13.43 -25.57
C PRO A 22 -51.49 12.64 -26.72
N PHE A 23 -50.68 11.63 -26.39
CA PHE A 23 -50.38 10.57 -27.34
C PHE A 23 -50.56 9.21 -26.66
N SER A 24 -51.60 8.55 -27.16
CA SER A 24 -51.93 7.14 -26.97
C SER A 24 -50.69 6.25 -27.10
N VAL A 25 -50.19 5.77 -25.97
CA VAL A 25 -49.46 4.51 -25.90
C VAL A 25 -50.34 3.57 -25.11
N ALA A 26 -50.87 2.57 -25.81
CA ALA A 26 -51.66 1.51 -25.21
C ALA A 26 -50.94 0.95 -23.98
N PRO A 27 -51.67 0.52 -22.92
CA PRO A 27 -51.05 -0.17 -21.81
C PRO A 27 -50.51 -1.50 -22.34
N GLU A 28 -49.24 -1.53 -22.74
CA GLU A 28 -48.57 -2.78 -23.04
C GLU A 28 -48.74 -3.67 -21.82
N HIS A 29 -49.37 -4.82 -22.06
CA HIS A 29 -49.66 -5.81 -21.06
C HIS A 29 -48.40 -6.00 -20.23
N LYS A 30 -48.52 -5.64 -18.94
CA LYS A 30 -47.50 -5.79 -17.91
C LYS A 30 -47.15 -7.26 -17.87
N LYS A 31 -46.23 -7.70 -18.76
CA LYS A 31 -45.68 -9.05 -18.75
C LYS A 31 -45.04 -9.13 -17.38
N ARG A 32 -45.68 -9.86 -16.46
CA ARG A 32 -45.07 -10.33 -15.23
C ARG A 32 -43.70 -10.82 -15.67
N ARG A 33 -42.66 -10.03 -15.39
CA ARG A 33 -41.28 -10.51 -15.47
C ARG A 33 -41.25 -11.59 -14.40
N VAL A 34 -41.54 -12.82 -14.82
CA VAL A 34 -41.18 -14.01 -14.08
C VAL A 34 -39.73 -13.79 -13.75
N CYS A 35 -39.44 -13.63 -12.47
CA CYS A 35 -38.08 -13.51 -11.97
C CYS A 35 -37.32 -14.67 -12.58
N CYS A 36 -36.49 -14.39 -13.60
CA CYS A 36 -35.55 -15.37 -14.09
C CYS A 36 -34.74 -15.76 -12.85
N PRO A 37 -34.77 -17.03 -12.41
CA PRO A 37 -33.90 -17.44 -11.34
C PRO A 37 -32.47 -17.10 -11.80
N PRO A 38 -31.68 -16.39 -10.99
CA PRO A 38 -30.33 -16.06 -11.38
C PRO A 38 -29.62 -17.37 -11.73
N PHE A 39 -29.05 -17.42 -12.94
CA PHE A 39 -28.25 -18.52 -13.44
C PHE A 39 -27.03 -18.72 -12.51
N HIS A 40 -27.25 -19.44 -11.41
CA HIS A 40 -26.24 -19.80 -10.40
C HIS A 40 -25.81 -21.25 -10.59
N HIS A 41 -25.38 -21.62 -11.79
CA HIS A 41 -24.71 -22.91 -11.96
C HIS A 41 -23.41 -22.73 -12.74
N ASN A 42 -22.31 -22.96 -12.01
CA ASN A 42 -21.02 -23.41 -12.52
C ASN A 42 -20.03 -22.34 -13.01
N ALA A 43 -20.10 -21.10 -12.50
CA ALA A 43 -18.92 -20.25 -12.49
C ALA A 43 -17.92 -20.84 -11.46
N LEU A 44 -17.11 -21.77 -11.96
CA LEU A 44 -15.81 -22.23 -11.45
C LEU A 44 -15.58 -21.88 -9.97
N GLN A 45 -15.61 -22.91 -9.11
CA GLN A 45 -15.07 -22.87 -7.75
C GLN A 45 -13.57 -22.50 -7.80
N ARG A 46 -13.26 -21.23 -8.08
CA ARG A 46 -11.98 -20.64 -7.72
C ARG A 46 -11.94 -20.79 -6.22
N GLU A 47 -11.01 -21.61 -5.72
CA GLU A 47 -10.76 -21.77 -4.30
C GLU A 47 -10.69 -20.38 -3.68
N ARG A 48 -11.76 -19.99 -2.97
CA ARG A 48 -11.90 -18.65 -2.39
C ARG A 48 -11.05 -18.60 -1.14
N LYS A 49 -9.72 -18.56 -1.31
CA LYS A 49 -8.68 -18.72 -0.26
C LYS A 49 -8.67 -17.63 0.83
N GLY A 50 -9.70 -16.78 0.93
CA GLY A 50 -9.69 -15.62 1.83
C GLY A 50 -10.85 -15.52 2.81
N ILE A 51 -11.89 -16.35 2.71
CA ILE A 51 -13.08 -16.25 3.57
C ILE A 51 -13.26 -17.54 4.37
N ARG A 52 -13.29 -17.43 5.70
CA ARG A 52 -13.58 -18.54 6.60
C ARG A 52 -14.85 -18.26 7.38
N PHE A 53 -15.55 -19.32 7.76
CA PHE A 53 -16.79 -19.24 8.53
C PHE A 53 -16.63 -20.07 9.80
N ASP A 54 -17.11 -19.53 10.90
CA ASP A 54 -17.23 -20.25 12.17
C ASP A 54 -18.63 -19.99 12.75
N ILE A 55 -19.19 -20.99 13.41
CA ILE A 55 -20.53 -20.91 14.01
C ILE A 55 -20.42 -21.35 15.45
N THR A 56 -20.62 -20.42 16.37
CA THR A 56 -20.64 -20.70 17.79
C THR A 56 -22.06 -20.70 18.31
N GLU A 57 -22.42 -21.72 19.08
CA GLU A 57 -23.75 -21.87 19.65
C GLU A 57 -23.79 -21.32 21.08
N ASN A 58 -24.63 -20.31 21.31
CA ASN A 58 -24.98 -19.82 22.64
C ASN A 58 -26.36 -20.36 23.06
N GLN A 59 -26.75 -20.14 24.32
CA GLN A 59 -28.02 -20.63 24.84
C GLN A 59 -29.24 -20.08 24.07
N GLN A 60 -29.21 -18.81 23.67
CA GLN A 60 -30.35 -18.13 23.02
C GLN A 60 -30.12 -17.80 21.55
N GLU A 61 -28.89 -17.90 21.05
CA GLU A 61 -28.55 -17.48 19.69
C GLU A 61 -27.39 -18.30 19.12
N TYR A 62 -27.32 -18.40 17.79
CA TYR A 62 -26.12 -18.82 17.07
C TYR A 62 -25.35 -17.58 16.63
N VAL A 63 -24.03 -17.57 16.80
CA VAL A 63 -23.17 -16.48 16.33
C VAL A 63 -22.36 -16.97 15.14
N LEU A 64 -22.77 -16.57 13.95
CA LEU A 64 -22.04 -16.79 12.71
C LEU A 64 -20.93 -15.74 12.58
N SER A 65 -19.68 -16.18 12.65
CA SER A 65 -18.49 -15.36 12.49
C SER A 65 -17.88 -15.58 11.10
N ILE A 66 -17.81 -14.50 10.31
CA ILE A 66 -17.24 -14.51 8.96
C ILE A 66 -15.90 -13.81 9.00
N TYR A 67 -14.83 -14.52 8.69
CA TYR A 67 -13.46 -14.03 8.69
C TYR A 67 -13.04 -13.73 7.26
N LYS A 68 -12.52 -12.53 7.01
CA LYS A 68 -12.08 -12.09 5.69
C LYS A 68 -10.71 -11.41 5.80
N ASN A 69 -9.81 -11.77 4.90
CA ASN A 69 -8.53 -11.08 4.79
C ASN A 69 -8.73 -9.66 4.24
N VAL A 70 -8.11 -8.69 4.91
CA VAL A 70 -8.08 -7.27 4.54
C VAL A 70 -6.76 -6.99 3.83
N ALA A 71 -6.81 -6.27 2.71
CA ALA A 71 -5.61 -5.81 2.04
C ALA A 71 -4.89 -4.77 2.90
N GLU A 72 -3.57 -4.89 3.03
CA GLU A 72 -2.72 -4.01 3.83
C GLU A 72 -2.93 -2.53 3.45
N ASP A 73 -3.01 -2.24 2.14
CA ASP A 73 -3.28 -0.91 1.60
C ASP A 73 -4.55 -0.26 2.18
N THR A 74 -5.59 -1.07 2.47
CA THR A 74 -6.85 -0.54 3.02
C THR A 74 -6.66 -0.06 4.45
N MET A 75 -5.89 -0.80 5.25
CA MET A 75 -5.57 -0.42 6.63
C MET A 75 -4.62 0.78 6.66
N SER A 76 -3.54 0.74 5.87
CA SER A 76 -2.56 1.82 5.76
C SER A 76 -3.22 3.12 5.33
N LYS A 77 -4.10 3.08 4.32
CA LYS A 77 -4.86 4.24 3.89
C LYS A 77 -5.75 4.80 5.00
N ALA A 78 -6.46 3.95 5.74
CA ALA A 78 -7.32 4.41 6.83
C ALA A 78 -6.53 5.05 7.98
N ILE A 79 -5.32 4.57 8.26
CA ILE A 79 -4.40 5.19 9.23
C ILE A 79 -3.93 6.55 8.71
N CYS A 80 -3.46 6.63 7.46
CA CYS A 80 -3.04 7.89 6.84
C CYS A 80 -4.17 8.93 6.83
N ASP A 81 -5.39 8.52 6.45
CA ASP A 81 -6.57 9.40 6.45
C ASP A 81 -6.86 9.92 7.87
N GLN A 82 -6.68 9.10 8.90
CA GLN A 82 -6.90 9.51 10.29
C GLN A 82 -5.79 10.44 10.80
N LEU A 83 -4.53 10.16 10.48
CA LEU A 83 -3.41 11.04 10.81
C LEU A 83 -3.55 12.40 10.10
N GLN A 84 -4.02 12.41 8.86
CA GLN A 84 -4.29 13.63 8.12
C GLN A 84 -5.41 14.45 8.77
N LYS A 85 -6.46 13.81 9.29
CA LYS A 85 -7.50 14.51 10.06
C LYS A 85 -6.92 15.15 11.33
N ILE A 86 -6.12 14.40 12.10
CA ILE A 86 -5.45 14.92 13.30
C ILE A 86 -4.54 16.11 12.95
N ARG A 87 -3.83 16.03 11.83
CA ARG A 87 -3.02 17.13 11.30
C ARG A 87 -3.88 18.36 10.97
N ASN A 88 -5.02 18.17 10.30
CA ASN A 88 -5.89 19.28 9.89
C ASN A 88 -6.71 19.90 11.04
N GLU A 89 -7.03 19.11 12.07
CA GLU A 89 -7.75 19.58 13.27
C GLU A 89 -6.87 20.38 14.23
N ARG A 90 -5.55 20.32 14.04
CA ARG A 90 -4.60 21.01 14.89
C ARG A 90 -4.63 22.52 14.62
N PRO A 91 -4.83 23.37 15.65
CA PRO A 91 -4.68 24.81 15.49
C PRO A 91 -3.19 25.18 15.33
N PRO A 92 -2.86 26.17 14.50
CA PRO A 92 -1.50 26.70 14.42
C PRO A 92 -1.06 27.24 15.79
N THR A 93 0.18 26.97 16.16
CA THR A 93 0.79 27.44 17.41
C THR A 93 1.64 28.67 17.09
N TYR A 94 1.51 29.72 17.90
CA TYR A 94 2.23 30.97 17.70
C TYR A 94 3.00 31.35 18.95
N HIS A 95 4.20 31.88 18.79
CA HIS A 95 4.96 32.53 19.85
C HIS A 95 5.14 34.02 19.56
N VAL A 96 5.32 34.81 20.61
CA VAL A 96 5.50 36.26 20.50
C VAL A 96 6.98 36.59 20.41
N VAL A 97 7.38 37.23 19.31
CA VAL A 97 8.73 37.75 19.11
C VAL A 97 8.70 39.27 19.22
N ARG A 98 9.61 39.85 20.01
CA ARG A 98 9.82 41.30 20.08
C ARG A 98 10.96 41.71 19.17
N ASP A 99 10.71 42.70 18.33
CA ASP A 99 11.76 43.36 17.56
C ASP A 99 12.53 44.36 18.43
N PHE A 100 13.69 44.83 17.95
CA PHE A 100 14.57 45.80 18.62
C PHE A 100 13.85 47.11 18.97
N PHE A 101 12.78 47.47 18.26
CA PHE A 101 11.95 48.64 18.52
C PHE A 101 10.85 48.42 19.57
N GLY A 102 10.75 47.21 20.15
CA GLY A 102 9.74 46.86 21.15
C GLY A 102 8.37 46.47 20.57
N ASN A 103 8.25 46.38 19.24
CA ASN A 103 7.05 45.88 18.57
C ASN A 103 6.95 44.35 18.73
N GLU A 104 5.75 43.85 19.03
CA GLU A 104 5.46 42.42 19.21
C GLU A 104 4.84 41.83 17.95
N TYR A 105 5.33 40.68 17.50
CA TYR A 105 4.81 39.93 16.38
C TYR A 105 4.50 38.49 16.79
N TYR A 106 3.39 37.95 16.29
CA TYR A 106 3.10 36.53 16.40
C TYR A 106 3.76 35.81 15.24
N VAL A 107 4.69 34.91 15.55
CA VAL A 107 5.34 34.05 14.57
C VAL A 107 4.81 32.64 14.77
N GLU A 108 4.38 32.00 13.68
CA GLU A 108 3.93 30.62 13.72
C GLU A 108 5.12 29.69 14.03
N ASP A 109 4.93 28.82 15.01
CA ASP A 109 5.91 27.80 15.38
C ASP A 109 5.91 26.70 14.32
N HIS A 110 6.97 26.64 13.53
CA HIS A 110 7.25 25.47 12.71
C HIS A 110 7.83 24.37 13.59
N GLU A 111 6.94 23.57 14.18
CA GLU A 111 7.34 22.31 14.78
C GLU A 111 7.79 21.33 13.69
N ASP A 112 8.75 20.47 14.04
CA ASP A 112 9.20 19.39 13.17
C ASP A 112 8.01 18.46 12.88
N GLU A 113 7.49 18.52 11.64
CA GLU A 113 6.32 17.73 11.22
C GLU A 113 6.53 16.23 11.46
N ASP A 114 7.78 15.76 11.29
CA ASP A 114 8.15 14.37 11.52
C ASP A 114 8.02 13.96 12.98
N ASP A 115 8.41 14.83 13.93
CA ASP A 115 8.28 14.55 15.37
C ASP A 115 6.81 14.54 15.79
N PHE A 116 6.03 15.47 15.26
CA PHE A 116 4.59 15.46 15.45
C PHE A 116 3.96 14.17 14.91
N MET A 117 4.30 13.76 13.68
CA MET A 117 3.75 12.54 13.08
C MET A 117 4.15 11.29 13.88
N ARG A 118 5.40 11.21 14.35
CA ARG A 118 5.85 10.12 15.24
C ARG A 118 5.03 10.08 16.53
N HIS A 119 4.82 11.23 17.16
CA HIS A 119 4.04 11.34 18.39
C HIS A 119 2.55 11.02 18.17
N ALA A 120 1.98 11.47 17.05
CA ALA A 120 0.60 11.19 16.69
C ALA A 120 0.38 9.69 16.43
N ILE A 121 1.30 9.02 15.72
CA ILE A 121 1.24 7.57 15.50
C ILE A 121 1.33 6.80 16.82
N ALA A 122 2.21 7.22 17.73
CA ALA A 122 2.38 6.56 19.04
C ALA A 122 1.11 6.63 19.92
N ASN A 123 0.33 7.70 19.79
CA ASN A 123 -0.89 7.93 20.57
C ASN A 123 -2.19 7.60 19.81
N LEU A 124 -2.10 7.10 18.58
CA LEU A 124 -3.27 6.84 17.75
C LEU A 124 -4.04 5.62 18.27
N ASP A 125 -5.31 5.80 18.67
CA ASP A 125 -6.18 4.67 18.96
C ASP A 125 -6.60 3.96 17.67
N LEU A 126 -6.08 2.75 17.48
CA LEU A 126 -6.35 1.92 16.32
C LEU A 126 -7.74 1.25 16.36
N SER A 127 -8.39 1.18 17.52
CA SER A 127 -9.67 0.49 17.72
C SER A 127 -10.80 1.01 16.83
N PRO A 128 -11.09 2.33 16.77
CA PRO A 128 -12.12 2.86 15.88
C PRO A 128 -11.75 2.70 14.40
N ILE A 129 -10.46 2.84 14.05
CA ILE A 129 -9.95 2.69 12.69
C ILE A 129 -10.17 1.25 12.22
N LYS A 130 -9.77 0.26 13.03
CA LYS A 130 -9.99 -1.17 12.80
C LYS A 130 -11.46 -1.48 12.57
N ARG A 131 -12.35 -0.97 13.42
CA ARG A 131 -13.81 -1.16 13.27
C ARG A 131 -14.34 -0.53 11.98
N GLN A 132 -13.86 0.66 11.61
CA GLN A 132 -14.23 1.34 10.37
C GLN A 132 -13.77 0.55 9.15
N VAL A 133 -12.53 0.06 9.14
CA VAL A 133 -11.97 -0.76 8.05
C VAL A 133 -12.75 -2.06 7.92
N ALA A 134 -12.99 -2.78 9.01
CA ALA A 134 -13.82 -3.99 8.99
C ALA A 134 -15.21 -3.71 8.41
N ARG A 135 -15.88 -2.64 8.84
CA ARG A 135 -17.17 -2.23 8.28
C ARG A 135 -17.12 -1.93 6.77
N GLN A 136 -16.06 -1.28 6.29
CA GLN A 136 -15.88 -1.01 4.86
C GLN A 136 -15.67 -2.29 4.04
N VAL A 137 -14.92 -3.25 4.58
CA VAL A 137 -14.60 -4.53 3.94
C VAL A 137 -15.83 -5.42 3.77
N PHE A 138 -16.81 -5.30 4.66
CA PHE A 138 -18.09 -6.02 4.63
C PHE A 138 -19.26 -5.19 4.09
N LYS A 139 -19.01 -4.01 3.50
CA LYS A 139 -20.07 -3.09 3.05
C LYS A 139 -20.99 -3.69 1.97
N ASP A 140 -20.49 -4.62 1.16
CA ASP A 140 -21.22 -5.24 0.05
C ASP A 140 -21.85 -6.61 0.40
N TYR A 141 -21.82 -6.99 1.68
CA TYR A 141 -22.46 -8.21 2.14
C TYR A 141 -23.96 -7.98 2.34
N GLU A 142 -24.76 -8.78 1.66
CA GLU A 142 -26.20 -8.87 1.77
C GLU A 142 -26.54 -10.14 2.58
N ILE A 143 -27.29 -9.98 3.66
CA ILE A 143 -27.74 -11.07 4.53
C ILE A 143 -29.25 -11.19 4.37
N THR A 144 -29.74 -12.33 3.91
CA THR A 144 -31.17 -12.57 3.70
C THR A 144 -31.59 -13.83 4.43
N LEU A 145 -32.59 -13.71 5.30
CA LEU A 145 -33.24 -14.84 5.96
C LEU A 145 -34.42 -15.31 5.11
N ASN A 146 -34.53 -16.63 4.91
CA ASN A 146 -35.65 -17.19 4.16
C ASN A 146 -36.96 -17.03 4.95
N HIS A 147 -38.10 -16.95 4.27
CA HIS A 147 -39.42 -16.71 4.87
C HIS A 147 -39.87 -17.78 5.88
N ARG A 148 -39.29 -18.98 5.81
CA ARG A 148 -39.52 -20.08 6.76
C ARG A 148 -38.64 -19.98 8.01
N GLY A 149 -37.62 -19.12 7.99
CA GLY A 149 -36.64 -18.99 9.07
C GLY A 149 -35.65 -20.16 9.16
N ASP A 150 -35.58 -21.07 8.20
CA ASP A 150 -34.71 -22.26 8.23
C ASP A 150 -33.35 -22.04 7.56
N GLU A 151 -33.30 -21.16 6.56
CA GLU A 151 -32.13 -20.92 5.73
C GLU A 151 -31.68 -19.46 5.80
N LEU A 152 -30.39 -19.25 6.08
CA LEU A 152 -29.72 -17.96 6.01
C LEU A 152 -28.83 -17.92 4.76
N VAL A 153 -29.08 -16.96 3.88
CA VAL A 153 -28.28 -16.75 2.67
C VAL A 153 -27.39 -15.52 2.85
N LEU A 154 -26.10 -15.71 2.61
CA LEU A 154 -25.07 -14.68 2.64
C LEU A 154 -24.52 -14.47 1.23
N LEU A 155 -24.65 -13.25 0.71
CA LEU A 155 -24.21 -12.88 -0.63
C LEU A 155 -23.23 -11.70 -0.56
N SER A 156 -22.12 -11.77 -1.27
CA SER A 156 -21.23 -10.62 -1.51
C SER A 156 -20.85 -10.57 -2.99
N ARG A 157 -21.05 -9.41 -3.63
CA ARG A 157 -20.80 -9.25 -5.06
C ARG A 157 -19.31 -9.07 -5.35
N LYS A 158 -18.57 -8.35 -4.48
CA LYS A 158 -17.14 -8.10 -4.71
C LYS A 158 -16.33 -9.36 -4.50
N ASP A 159 -16.67 -10.16 -3.49
CA ASP A 159 -15.98 -11.42 -3.23
C ASP A 159 -16.55 -12.58 -4.06
N GLY A 160 -17.64 -12.32 -4.80
CA GLY A 160 -18.41 -13.33 -5.50
C GLY A 160 -18.99 -14.39 -4.55
N LEU A 161 -19.18 -14.07 -3.27
CA LEU A 161 -19.63 -15.01 -2.25
C LEU A 161 -21.14 -15.27 -2.40
N TYR A 162 -21.50 -16.55 -2.37
CA TYR A 162 -22.86 -17.03 -2.15
C TYR A 162 -22.73 -18.23 -1.22
N LYS A 163 -23.26 -18.11 -0.01
CA LYS A 163 -23.22 -19.19 0.98
C LYS A 163 -24.56 -19.28 1.68
N GLU A 164 -25.12 -20.47 1.65
CA GLU A 164 -26.37 -20.82 2.31
C GLU A 164 -26.05 -21.63 3.57
N PHE A 165 -26.70 -21.27 4.67
CA PHE A 165 -26.57 -21.92 5.97
C PHE A 165 -27.93 -22.44 6.40
N SER A 166 -28.02 -23.76 6.60
CA SER A 166 -29.21 -24.44 7.10
C SER A 166 -28.85 -25.10 8.43
N LEU A 167 -29.26 -24.52 9.57
CA LEU A 167 -28.94 -25.07 10.91
C LEU A 167 -29.99 -26.07 11.41
N GLY A 168 -31.05 -26.33 10.63
CA GLY A 168 -32.10 -27.30 10.96
C GLY A 168 -33.06 -26.84 12.08
N ILE A 169 -33.01 -25.57 12.46
CA ILE A 169 -33.89 -24.96 13.47
C ILE A 169 -34.44 -23.67 12.87
N GLU A 170 -35.71 -23.37 13.15
CA GLU A 170 -36.33 -22.11 12.75
C GLU A 170 -35.72 -20.94 13.54
N PHE A 171 -35.27 -19.92 12.82
CA PHE A 171 -34.73 -18.68 13.33
C PHE A 171 -35.83 -17.63 13.40
N GLU A 172 -35.86 -16.90 14.50
CA GLU A 172 -36.82 -15.81 14.67
C GLU A 172 -36.34 -14.54 13.99
N ASP A 173 -35.06 -14.21 14.16
CA ASP A 173 -34.49 -12.92 13.76
C ASP A 173 -32.97 -13.02 13.57
N VAL A 174 -32.43 -12.12 12.75
CA VAL A 174 -31.00 -12.02 12.45
C VAL A 174 -30.52 -10.60 12.70
N SER A 175 -29.47 -10.48 13.50
CA SER A 175 -28.90 -9.20 13.91
C SER A 175 -27.40 -9.15 13.65
N VAL A 176 -26.89 -8.04 13.15
CA VAL A 176 -25.44 -7.83 13.05
C VAL A 176 -24.93 -7.40 14.43
N LYS A 177 -24.15 -8.27 15.09
CA LYS A 177 -23.61 -8.00 16.43
C LYS A 177 -22.46 -7.01 16.39
N GLY A 178 -21.65 -7.04 15.32
CA GLY A 178 -20.58 -6.08 15.13
C GLY A 178 -19.56 -6.47 14.07
N PHE A 179 -18.66 -5.53 13.83
CA PHE A 179 -17.48 -5.67 12.99
C PHE A 179 -16.25 -5.50 13.86
N ASP A 180 -15.25 -6.36 13.66
CA ASP A 180 -14.03 -6.31 14.45
C ASP A 180 -12.82 -6.70 13.59
N MET A 181 -11.61 -6.39 14.06
CA MET A 181 -10.35 -6.83 13.47
C MET A 181 -9.63 -7.72 14.47
N ILE A 182 -9.50 -9.00 14.16
CA ILE A 182 -8.85 -9.97 15.05
C ILE A 182 -7.32 -9.85 14.93
N SER A 183 -6.85 -9.62 13.72
CA SER A 183 -5.45 -9.29 13.42
C SER A 183 -5.42 -8.07 12.50
N GLU A 184 -4.22 -7.56 12.22
CA GLU A 184 -4.03 -6.42 11.30
C GLU A 184 -4.52 -6.71 9.87
N SER A 185 -4.59 -7.99 9.50
CA SER A 185 -4.97 -8.45 8.16
C SER A 185 -6.27 -9.24 8.12
N VAL A 186 -6.95 -9.49 9.25
CA VAL A 186 -8.17 -10.31 9.28
C VAL A 186 -9.30 -9.57 9.99
N ALA A 187 -10.33 -9.22 9.20
CA ALA A 187 -11.58 -8.68 9.69
C ALA A 187 -12.58 -9.79 9.99
N VAL A 188 -13.43 -9.57 10.99
CA VAL A 188 -14.53 -10.46 11.35
C VAL A 188 -15.86 -9.71 11.35
N LEU A 189 -16.87 -10.32 10.73
CA LEU A 189 -18.28 -9.94 10.82
C LEU A 189 -19.00 -10.96 11.70
N LYS A 190 -19.60 -10.51 12.80
CA LYS A 190 -20.38 -11.35 13.72
C LYS A 190 -21.87 -11.11 13.49
N ILE A 191 -22.58 -12.16 13.13
CA ILE A 191 -24.03 -12.17 12.91
C ILE A 191 -24.66 -13.05 13.98
N GLY A 192 -25.53 -12.47 14.81
CA GLY A 192 -26.31 -13.17 15.81
C GLY A 192 -27.66 -13.60 15.24
N ILE A 193 -27.92 -14.90 15.24
CA ILE A 193 -29.14 -15.54 14.76
C ILE A 193 -29.92 -16.01 15.99
N LYS A 194 -31.05 -15.37 16.29
CA LYS A 194 -31.84 -15.71 17.47
C LYS A 194 -32.56 -17.04 17.26
N LYS A 195 -32.43 -17.93 18.24
CA LYS A 195 -33.18 -19.20 18.26
C LYS A 195 -34.65 -18.87 18.52
N ALA A 196 -35.56 -19.49 17.76
CA ALA A 196 -36.97 -19.42 18.11
C ALA A 196 -37.15 -19.98 19.53
N GLN A 197 -37.50 -19.13 20.48
CA GLN A 197 -37.88 -19.60 21.80
C GLN A 197 -39.19 -20.35 21.62
N LYS A 198 -39.14 -21.68 21.59
CA LYS A 198 -40.31 -22.49 21.90
C LYS A 198 -40.62 -22.16 23.35
N GLU A 199 -41.43 -21.12 23.58
CA GLU A 199 -42.08 -20.93 24.86
C GLU A 199 -42.73 -22.28 25.16
N ALA A 200 -42.17 -23.01 26.13
CA ALA A 200 -42.82 -24.21 26.61
C ALA A 200 -44.25 -23.77 26.92
N PRO A 201 -45.27 -24.39 26.29
CA PRO A 201 -46.64 -23.96 26.47
C PRO A 201 -46.84 -23.85 27.96
N LYS A 202 -47.11 -22.63 28.45
CA LYS A 202 -47.30 -22.38 29.87
C LYS A 202 -48.45 -23.27 30.27
N ALA A 203 -48.13 -24.45 30.79
CA ALA A 203 -49.10 -25.40 31.24
C ALA A 203 -49.72 -24.73 32.45
N TYR A 204 -50.87 -24.10 32.25
CA TYR A 204 -51.72 -23.66 33.34
C TYR A 204 -52.09 -24.94 34.10
N ARG A 205 -51.28 -25.28 35.10
CA ARG A 205 -51.54 -26.39 36.00
C ARG A 205 -52.74 -25.97 36.83
N ILE A 206 -53.93 -26.34 36.37
CA ILE A 206 -55.14 -26.33 37.19
C ILE A 206 -54.94 -27.45 38.20
N GLU A 207 -54.42 -27.12 39.38
CA GLU A 207 -54.27 -28.07 40.47
C GLU A 207 -55.66 -28.42 41.02
N PHE A 208 -56.16 -29.58 40.62
CA PHE A 208 -57.21 -30.28 41.35
C PHE A 208 -56.54 -31.24 42.34
N GLN A 209 -56.69 -30.97 43.64
CA GLN A 209 -56.39 -31.91 44.72
C GLN A 209 -57.53 -32.94 44.83
N PRO A 210 -57.24 -34.24 44.80
CA PRO A 210 -58.06 -35.24 45.45
C PRO A 210 -57.29 -35.86 46.62
N SER A 211 -57.87 -35.71 47.80
CA SER A 211 -57.50 -36.40 49.03
C SER A 211 -58.28 -37.72 49.13
N TYR A 212 -57.62 -38.87 49.16
CA TYR A 212 -58.22 -40.09 49.75
C TYR A 212 -57.13 -40.98 50.36
N GLU A 213 -57.29 -41.22 51.66
CA GLU A 213 -56.64 -42.26 52.47
C GLU A 213 -57.19 -43.64 52.10
N SER A 214 -56.43 -44.71 52.38
CA SER A 214 -56.87 -45.85 53.22
C SER A 214 -55.85 -46.99 53.27
N GLN A 215 -55.22 -47.16 54.44
CA GLN A 215 -55.08 -48.36 55.27
C GLN A 215 -54.82 -49.73 54.60
N GLN A 216 -53.60 -50.23 54.79
CA GLN A 216 -53.25 -51.66 54.91
C GLN A 216 -51.87 -51.77 55.60
N ASP A 217 -51.82 -51.49 56.89
CA ASP A 217 -50.59 -51.53 57.71
C ASP A 217 -50.71 -52.66 58.74
N GLU A 218 -49.89 -53.71 58.58
CA GLU A 218 -49.29 -54.52 59.66
C GLU A 218 -48.42 -55.67 59.09
N GLU A 219 -48.75 -56.24 57.90
CA GLU A 219 -47.84 -57.15 57.17
C GLU A 219 -46.75 -56.40 56.36
N LEU A 220 -46.99 -55.12 56.05
CA LEU A 220 -46.06 -54.24 55.34
C LEU A 220 -44.87 -53.81 56.21
N GLU A 221 -45.01 -53.72 57.53
CA GLU A 221 -43.94 -53.22 58.42
C GLU A 221 -42.76 -54.20 58.56
N GLN A 222 -43.00 -55.51 58.62
CA GLN A 222 -41.91 -56.50 58.67
C GLN A 222 -41.18 -56.61 57.34
N GLN A 223 -41.92 -56.53 56.22
CA GLN A 223 -41.33 -56.50 54.89
C GLN A 223 -40.60 -55.18 54.63
N GLN A 224 -41.10 -54.05 55.17
CA GLN A 224 -40.40 -52.76 55.16
C GLN A 224 -39.13 -52.81 55.99
N GLN A 225 -39.10 -53.43 57.16
CA GLN A 225 -37.87 -53.56 57.95
C GLN A 225 -36.79 -54.37 57.22
N GLN A 226 -37.15 -55.48 56.55
CA GLN A 226 -36.20 -56.22 55.72
C GLN A 226 -35.72 -55.40 54.51
N ARG A 227 -36.62 -54.69 53.83
CA ARG A 227 -36.26 -53.78 52.74
C ARG A 227 -35.38 -52.62 53.19
N LEU A 228 -35.57 -52.10 54.40
CA LEU A 228 -34.73 -51.04 54.97
C LEU A 228 -33.31 -51.53 55.26
N ILE A 229 -33.16 -52.78 55.70
CA ILE A 229 -31.84 -53.40 55.95
C ILE A 229 -31.12 -53.67 54.61
N GLU A 230 -31.82 -54.23 53.62
CA GLU A 230 -31.25 -54.44 52.28
C GLU A 230 -30.90 -53.12 51.59
N ALA A 231 -31.78 -52.12 51.67
CA ALA A 231 -31.52 -50.78 51.13
C ALA A 231 -30.32 -50.10 51.82
N ALA A 232 -30.15 -50.27 53.13
CA ALA A 232 -28.98 -49.73 53.84
C ALA A 232 -27.66 -50.41 53.41
N GLN A 233 -27.68 -51.72 53.13
CA GLN A 233 -26.50 -52.45 52.62
C GLN A 233 -26.19 -52.07 51.17
N GLU A 234 -27.22 -51.91 50.33
CA GLU A 234 -27.08 -51.45 48.95
C GLU A 234 -26.56 -50.01 48.89
N GLU A 235 -27.02 -49.12 49.79
CA GLU A 235 -26.52 -47.76 49.91
C GLU A 235 -25.04 -47.72 50.35
N GLU A 236 -24.62 -48.62 51.26
CA GLU A 236 -23.21 -48.71 51.68
C GLU A 236 -22.30 -49.19 50.55
N LEU A 237 -22.75 -50.17 49.75
CA LEU A 237 -22.04 -50.63 48.56
C LEU A 237 -21.98 -49.55 47.48
N ALA A 238 -23.09 -48.86 47.23
CA ALA A 238 -23.16 -47.75 46.28
C ALA A 238 -22.23 -46.59 46.69
N LYS A 239 -22.13 -46.27 47.99
CA LYS A 239 -21.19 -45.28 48.52
C LYS A 239 -19.74 -45.70 48.30
N LYS A 240 -19.40 -46.98 48.50
CA LYS A 240 -18.04 -47.50 48.24
C LYS A 240 -17.68 -47.46 46.76
N GLU A 241 -18.61 -47.83 45.88
CA GLU A 241 -18.41 -47.74 44.43
C GLU A 241 -18.28 -46.29 43.94
N ALA A 242 -19.13 -45.39 44.43
CA ALA A 242 -19.05 -43.96 44.11
C ALA A 242 -17.71 -43.36 44.55
N ALA A 243 -17.21 -43.70 45.75
CA ALA A 243 -15.90 -43.25 46.22
C ALA A 243 -14.75 -43.81 45.37
N ALA A 244 -14.85 -45.06 44.90
CA ALA A 244 -13.85 -45.66 44.00
C ALA A 244 -13.83 -44.96 42.63
N ILE A 245 -15.00 -44.66 42.06
CA ILE A 245 -15.14 -43.93 40.79
C ILE A 245 -14.59 -42.51 40.93
N GLN A 246 -14.88 -41.82 42.03
CA GLN A 246 -14.36 -40.48 42.28
C GLN A 246 -12.83 -40.47 42.37
N LYS A 247 -12.25 -41.42 43.12
CA LYS A 247 -10.79 -41.58 43.21
C LYS A 247 -10.14 -41.89 41.86
N GLN A 248 -10.79 -42.65 40.99
CA GLN A 248 -10.30 -42.88 39.62
C GLN A 248 -10.38 -41.62 38.76
N ARG A 249 -11.45 -40.83 38.86
CA ARG A 249 -11.58 -39.55 38.16
C ARG A 249 -10.51 -38.55 38.59
N GLU A 250 -10.24 -38.44 39.88
CA GLU A 250 -9.18 -37.57 40.41
C GLU A 250 -7.79 -37.99 39.88
N ARG A 251 -7.50 -39.30 39.83
CA ARG A 251 -6.24 -39.80 39.24
C ARG A 251 -6.14 -39.51 37.75
N ALA A 252 -7.24 -39.64 37.01
CA ALA A 252 -7.27 -39.32 35.58
C ALA A 252 -7.07 -37.82 35.33
N GLN A 253 -7.73 -36.96 36.12
CA GLN A 253 -7.55 -35.51 36.03
C GLN A 253 -6.12 -35.09 36.40
N ALA A 254 -5.54 -35.68 37.44
CA ALA A 254 -4.14 -35.42 37.82
C ALA A 254 -3.16 -35.85 36.71
N ALA A 255 -3.40 -36.98 36.04
CA ALA A 255 -2.59 -37.44 34.92
C ALA A 255 -2.70 -36.49 33.71
N GLN A 256 -3.91 -36.05 33.36
CA GLN A 256 -4.13 -35.07 32.29
C GLN A 256 -3.43 -33.75 32.59
N TYR A 257 -3.54 -33.25 33.82
CA TYR A 257 -2.87 -32.01 34.23
C TYR A 257 -1.34 -32.13 34.14
N ALA A 258 -0.76 -33.25 34.56
CA ALA A 258 0.68 -33.52 34.42
C ALA A 258 1.13 -33.57 32.95
N GLU A 259 0.30 -34.12 32.05
CA GLU A 259 0.60 -34.15 30.62
C GLU A 259 0.56 -32.75 29.99
N VAL A 260 -0.43 -31.92 30.36
CA VAL A 260 -0.52 -30.52 29.93
C VAL A 260 0.69 -29.72 30.39
N GLN A 261 1.11 -29.86 31.65
CA GLN A 261 2.33 -29.19 32.15
C GLN A 261 3.58 -29.60 31.38
N LYS A 262 3.71 -30.89 31.05
CA LYS A 262 4.84 -31.40 30.26
C LYS A 262 4.83 -30.88 28.83
N GLN A 263 3.65 -30.67 28.23
CA GLN A 263 3.51 -30.04 26.91
C GLN A 263 3.86 -28.55 26.97
N GLU A 264 3.41 -27.83 28.01
CA GLU A 264 3.74 -26.41 28.19
C GLU A 264 5.25 -26.20 28.38
N GLU A 265 5.93 -27.05 29.16
CA GLU A 265 7.38 -26.98 29.33
C GLU A 265 8.12 -27.24 28.01
N ARG A 266 7.65 -28.17 27.18
CA ARG A 266 8.19 -28.41 25.84
C ARG A 266 8.00 -27.20 24.93
N ALA A 267 6.79 -26.62 24.92
CA ALA A 267 6.49 -25.42 24.14
C ALA A 267 7.35 -24.22 24.59
N ARG A 268 7.61 -24.07 25.90
CA ARG A 268 8.53 -23.04 26.41
C ARG A 268 9.96 -23.26 25.92
N LYS A 269 10.48 -24.50 25.95
CA LYS A 269 11.82 -24.84 25.44
C LYS A 269 11.94 -24.63 23.93
N GLU A 270 10.91 -24.98 23.17
CA GLU A 270 10.86 -24.74 21.72
C GLU A 270 10.81 -23.24 21.41
N SER A 271 10.03 -22.46 22.17
CA SER A 271 9.97 -21.00 22.01
C SER A 271 11.32 -20.33 22.29
N THR A 272 12.04 -20.75 23.35
CA THR A 272 13.37 -20.22 23.64
C THR A 272 14.38 -20.60 22.56
N ALA A 273 14.35 -21.85 22.08
CA ALA A 273 15.24 -22.30 21.00
C ALA A 273 14.99 -21.54 19.68
N LEU A 274 13.72 -21.23 19.37
CA LEU A 274 13.39 -20.42 18.19
C LEU A 274 13.91 -18.98 18.32
N LYS A 275 13.81 -18.37 19.51
CA LYS A 275 14.36 -17.02 19.75
C LYS A 275 15.88 -16.98 19.61
N GLU A 276 16.57 -17.96 20.16
CA GLU A 276 18.04 -18.08 20.01
C GLU A 276 18.45 -18.24 18.53
N LEU A 277 17.70 -19.03 17.75
CA LEU A 277 17.96 -19.20 16.32
C LEU A 277 17.70 -17.92 15.52
N GLU A 278 16.67 -17.15 15.87
CA GLU A 278 16.40 -15.85 15.26
C GLU A 278 17.51 -14.84 15.57
N GLU A 279 18.00 -14.82 16.81
CA GLU A 279 19.11 -13.95 17.22
C GLU A 279 20.41 -14.29 16.47
N GLN A 280 20.72 -15.58 16.34
CA GLN A 280 21.87 -16.02 15.52
C GLN A 280 21.75 -15.56 14.06
N ARG A 281 20.56 -15.69 13.45
CA ARG A 281 20.31 -15.18 12.09
C ARG A 281 20.49 -13.67 11.99
N ARG A 282 20.07 -12.90 13.00
CA ARG A 282 20.27 -11.44 13.02
C ARG A 282 21.76 -11.08 13.11
N ILE A 283 22.53 -11.80 13.92
CA ILE A 283 23.98 -11.60 14.05
C ILE A 283 24.68 -11.91 12.72
N GLU A 284 24.34 -13.03 12.08
CA GLU A 284 24.89 -13.42 10.78
C GLU A 284 24.53 -12.40 9.67
N ALA A 285 23.28 -11.94 9.63
CA ALA A 285 22.84 -10.93 8.67
C ALA A 285 23.56 -9.59 8.87
N ALA A 286 23.74 -9.17 10.14
CA ALA A 286 24.48 -7.95 10.46
C ALA A 286 25.97 -8.06 10.07
N ALA A 287 26.58 -9.23 10.29
CA ALA A 287 27.96 -9.49 9.88
C ALA A 287 28.12 -9.48 8.35
N LEU A 288 27.15 -10.04 7.61
CA LEU A 288 27.14 -10.02 6.16
C LEU A 288 26.98 -8.59 5.61
N LYS A 289 26.05 -7.80 6.18
CA LYS A 289 25.87 -6.39 5.81
C LYS A 289 27.14 -5.56 6.04
N LYS A 290 27.80 -5.73 7.18
CA LYS A 290 29.07 -5.05 7.48
C LYS A 290 30.18 -5.42 6.49
N ARG A 291 30.20 -6.68 6.03
CA ARG A 291 31.16 -7.14 5.00
C ARG A 291 30.87 -6.54 3.64
N GLU A 292 29.60 -6.37 3.29
CA GLU A 292 29.17 -5.72 2.05
C GLU A 292 29.50 -4.22 2.06
N GLU A 293 29.22 -3.51 3.16
CA GLU A 293 29.60 -2.10 3.33
C GLU A 293 31.11 -1.90 3.17
N GLN A 294 31.94 -2.76 3.77
CA GLN A 294 33.39 -2.72 3.59
C GLN A 294 33.84 -2.99 2.14
N ARG A 295 33.09 -3.78 1.37
CA ARG A 295 33.39 -4.00 -0.05
C ARG A 295 33.06 -2.78 -0.88
N VAL A 296 31.89 -2.18 -0.64
CA VAL A 296 31.45 -0.96 -1.34
C VAL A 296 32.40 0.19 -1.03
N GLU A 297 32.86 0.35 0.21
CA GLU A 297 33.84 1.37 0.60
C GLU A 297 35.17 1.19 -0.15
N LYS A 298 35.71 -0.03 -0.20
CA LYS A 298 36.93 -0.34 -0.97
C LYS A 298 36.76 -0.08 -2.47
N GLU A 299 35.64 -0.49 -3.04
CA GLU A 299 35.34 -0.25 -4.47
C GLU A 299 35.23 1.26 -4.75
N ALA A 300 34.66 2.04 -3.84
CA ALA A 300 34.57 3.50 -3.95
C ALA A 300 35.95 4.17 -3.83
N GLU A 301 36.81 3.71 -2.92
CA GLU A 301 38.20 4.18 -2.80
C GLU A 301 39.01 3.87 -4.07
N GLU A 302 38.90 2.66 -4.61
CA GLU A 302 39.56 2.29 -5.87
C GLU A 302 39.08 3.15 -7.04
N GLN A 303 37.78 3.45 -7.13
CA GLN A 303 37.25 4.34 -8.15
C GLN A 303 37.75 5.78 -8.00
N ARG A 304 37.85 6.29 -6.76
CA ARG A 304 38.43 7.62 -6.49
C ARG A 304 39.90 7.66 -6.89
N ALA A 305 40.68 6.65 -6.52
CA ALA A 305 42.08 6.55 -6.90
C ALA A 305 42.28 6.46 -8.43
N LYS A 306 41.40 5.74 -9.15
CA LYS A 306 41.43 5.69 -10.63
C LYS A 306 41.12 7.05 -11.26
N LYS A 307 40.11 7.76 -10.76
CA LYS A 307 39.76 9.11 -11.26
C LYS A 307 40.89 10.11 -11.02
N GLU A 308 41.52 10.07 -9.85
CA GLU A 308 42.65 10.93 -9.52
C GLU A 308 43.88 10.62 -10.40
N ALA A 309 44.15 9.35 -10.67
CA ALA A 309 45.23 8.95 -11.58
C ALA A 309 44.99 9.44 -13.01
N GLU A 310 43.76 9.33 -13.51
CA GLU A 310 43.38 9.82 -14.84
C GLU A 310 43.49 11.35 -14.94
N GLU A 311 43.08 12.09 -13.90
CA GLU A 311 43.20 13.54 -13.86
C GLU A 311 44.67 13.98 -13.90
N ARG A 312 45.55 13.34 -13.12
CA ARG A 312 46.99 13.60 -13.15
C ARG A 312 47.60 13.32 -14.53
N GLU A 313 47.16 12.29 -15.23
CA GLU A 313 47.62 11.99 -16.60
C GLU A 313 47.19 13.10 -17.58
N ARG A 314 45.94 13.57 -17.48
CA ARG A 314 45.42 14.67 -18.30
C ARG A 314 46.19 15.98 -18.07
N GLU A 315 46.53 16.29 -16.82
CA GLU A 315 47.34 17.46 -16.47
C GLU A 315 48.76 17.38 -17.05
N GLN A 316 49.41 16.22 -16.97
CA GLN A 316 50.75 16.03 -17.56
C GLN A 316 50.72 16.19 -19.08
N ASP A 317 49.70 15.68 -19.75
CA ASP A 317 49.54 15.81 -21.19
C ASP A 317 49.20 17.24 -21.61
N ALA A 318 48.42 17.98 -20.80
CA ALA A 318 48.18 19.40 -21.01
C ALA A 318 49.50 20.21 -20.89
N ALA A 319 50.31 19.94 -19.86
CA ALA A 319 51.60 20.59 -19.67
C ALA A 319 52.56 20.33 -20.86
N LYS A 320 52.65 19.07 -21.34
CA LYS A 320 53.46 18.72 -22.53
C LYS A 320 52.96 19.45 -23.79
N ARG A 321 51.64 19.60 -23.96
CA ARG A 321 51.06 20.35 -25.09
C ARG A 321 51.41 21.84 -25.01
N GLU A 322 51.38 22.44 -23.83
CA GLU A 322 51.79 23.84 -23.65
C GLU A 322 53.28 24.04 -23.96
N GLU A 323 54.14 23.15 -23.49
CA GLU A 323 55.57 23.21 -23.77
C GLU A 323 55.86 23.15 -25.28
N ARG A 324 55.19 22.22 -26.00
CA ARG A 324 55.27 22.15 -27.46
C ARG A 324 54.81 23.44 -28.14
N LYS A 325 53.71 24.05 -27.68
CA LYS A 325 53.22 25.34 -28.20
C LYS A 325 54.25 26.46 -27.98
N ARG A 326 54.86 26.52 -26.79
CA ARG A 326 55.92 27.50 -26.48
C ARG A 326 57.14 27.32 -27.38
N ALA A 327 57.60 26.07 -27.58
CA ALA A 327 58.72 25.77 -28.47
C ALA A 327 58.43 26.15 -29.94
N ILE A 328 57.20 25.89 -30.43
CA ILE A 328 56.79 26.31 -31.79
C ILE A 328 56.76 27.83 -31.90
N SER A 329 56.23 28.53 -30.89
CA SER A 329 56.18 30.00 -30.87
C SER A 329 57.59 30.62 -30.91
N GLN A 330 58.53 30.09 -30.12
CA GLN A 330 59.93 30.53 -30.12
C GLN A 330 60.60 30.32 -31.48
N LYS A 331 60.40 29.15 -32.11
CA LYS A 331 60.91 28.88 -33.47
C LYS A 331 60.33 29.84 -34.51
N LYS A 332 59.02 30.15 -34.41
CA LYS A 332 58.37 31.12 -35.30
C LYS A 332 58.94 32.52 -35.09
N ALA A 333 59.11 32.98 -33.85
CA ALA A 333 59.69 34.28 -33.53
C ALA A 333 61.11 34.42 -34.11
N PHE A 334 61.94 33.38 -33.95
CA PHE A 334 63.28 33.33 -34.53
C PHE A 334 63.29 33.46 -36.05
N LEU A 335 62.42 32.71 -36.75
CA LEU A 335 62.26 32.79 -38.21
C LEU A 335 61.81 34.19 -38.68
N VAL A 336 60.89 34.82 -37.95
CA VAL A 336 60.42 36.18 -38.25
C VAL A 336 61.56 37.18 -38.10
N GLU A 337 62.38 37.06 -37.06
CA GLU A 337 63.54 37.92 -36.85
C GLU A 337 64.60 37.74 -37.95
N GLN A 338 64.89 36.50 -38.35
CA GLN A 338 65.81 36.20 -39.45
C GLN A 338 65.32 36.80 -40.78
N LYS A 339 64.02 36.67 -41.07
CA LYS A 339 63.39 37.27 -42.26
C LYS A 339 63.44 38.80 -42.22
N ARG A 340 63.28 39.42 -41.04
CA ARG A 340 63.40 40.88 -40.85
C ARG A 340 64.83 41.36 -41.13
N LYS A 341 65.85 40.65 -40.63
CA LYS A 341 67.27 40.95 -40.94
C LYS A 341 67.57 40.84 -42.44
N ARG A 342 67.07 39.80 -43.11
CA ARG A 342 67.23 39.65 -44.57
C ARG A 342 66.59 40.79 -45.36
N ARG A 343 65.37 41.22 -44.98
CA ARG A 343 64.70 42.38 -45.59
C ARG A 343 65.47 43.69 -45.37
N GLN A 344 66.07 43.89 -44.20
CA GLN A 344 66.91 45.06 -43.95
C GLN A 344 68.17 45.06 -44.83
N GLN A 345 68.84 43.92 -44.98
CA GLN A 345 69.99 43.79 -45.88
C GLN A 345 69.59 44.02 -47.34
N GLU A 346 68.46 43.47 -47.79
CA GLU A 346 67.97 43.69 -49.15
C GLU A 346 67.60 45.16 -49.39
N ARG A 347 66.97 45.83 -48.42
CA ARG A 347 66.69 47.28 -48.48
C ARG A 347 67.98 48.09 -48.56
N GLN A 348 69.02 47.73 -47.80
CA GLN A 348 70.33 48.38 -47.89
C GLN A 348 70.99 48.14 -49.25
N LYS A 349 70.86 46.93 -49.84
CA LYS A 349 71.36 46.65 -51.20
C LYS A 349 70.59 47.45 -52.25
N ARG A 350 69.25 47.50 -52.17
CA ARG A 350 68.41 48.29 -53.09
C ARG A 350 68.67 49.79 -52.98
N ALA A 351 68.88 50.32 -51.77
CA ALA A 351 69.27 51.71 -51.56
C ALA A 351 70.66 52.02 -52.13
N LYS A 352 71.58 51.05 -52.17
CA LYS A 352 72.88 51.19 -52.83
C LYS A 352 72.78 51.11 -54.36
N SER A 353 71.88 50.29 -54.91
CA SER A 353 71.68 50.17 -56.36
C SER A 353 70.78 51.25 -56.96
N GLN A 354 69.91 51.90 -56.19
CA GLN A 354 69.12 53.08 -56.63
C GLN A 354 69.92 54.39 -56.65
N LYS A 355 71.21 54.37 -56.30
CA LYS A 355 72.11 55.53 -56.46
C LYS A 355 72.83 55.55 -57.81
N SER A 356 72.50 54.64 -58.73
CA SER A 356 73.11 54.50 -60.05
C SER A 356 72.07 54.11 -61.12
N GLU A 357 71.01 54.90 -61.31
CA GLU A 357 70.29 54.97 -62.59
C GLU A 357 69.28 56.11 -62.53
N SER A 358 69.71 57.25 -63.05
CA SER A 358 68.88 58.40 -63.35
C SER A 358 68.64 58.42 -64.86
N GLN A 359 67.40 58.21 -65.29
CA GLN A 359 66.75 59.02 -66.35
C GLN A 359 65.25 58.70 -66.51
N PRO A 360 64.41 59.70 -66.84
CA PRO A 360 62.96 59.56 -66.95
C PRO A 360 62.51 59.43 -68.42
N ALA A 361 61.42 58.70 -68.66
CA ALA A 361 60.63 58.84 -69.89
C ALA A 361 59.16 58.50 -69.64
N ALA A 362 58.29 59.35 -70.18
CA ALA A 362 56.85 59.37 -70.05
C ALA A 362 56.13 58.59 -71.18
N SER A 363 54.90 58.14 -70.92
CA SER A 363 53.74 57.95 -71.85
C SER A 363 52.77 56.92 -71.22
N SER A 364 51.60 57.32 -70.70
CA SER A 364 50.26 57.40 -71.35
C SER A 364 49.53 56.02 -71.47
N PRO A 365 48.25 55.94 -71.85
CA PRO A 365 47.11 55.67 -70.95
C PRO A 365 46.38 54.31 -71.17
N LEU A 366 45.56 53.93 -70.16
CA LEU A 366 44.32 53.10 -70.11
C LEU A 366 43.90 52.27 -71.35
N PRO A 367 43.32 51.05 -71.22
CA PRO A 367 41.94 50.90 -70.69
C PRO A 367 41.53 49.53 -70.06
N ASN A 368 40.33 49.54 -69.44
CA ASN A 368 39.28 48.49 -69.38
C ASN A 368 39.61 47.04 -68.97
N ASP A 369 39.15 46.59 -67.80
CA ASP A 369 37.85 45.89 -67.62
C ASP A 369 37.69 45.30 -66.19
N PRO A 370 36.46 45.25 -65.62
CA PRO A 370 36.12 44.51 -64.39
C PRO A 370 35.55 43.11 -64.73
N PRO A 371 34.97 42.31 -63.81
CA PRO A 371 35.21 42.05 -62.39
C PRO A 371 35.48 40.54 -62.13
N HIS A 372 36.00 40.14 -60.96
CA HIS A 372 35.88 38.73 -60.53
C HIS A 372 35.37 38.64 -59.09
N ASN A 373 34.05 38.57 -58.98
CA ASN A 373 33.39 38.02 -57.80
C ASN A 373 33.83 36.56 -57.64
N VAL A 374 34.38 36.20 -56.48
CA VAL A 374 34.52 34.82 -56.06
C VAL A 374 33.27 34.48 -55.25
N VAL A 375 32.31 33.87 -55.92
CA VAL A 375 31.16 33.20 -55.29
C VAL A 375 31.70 31.91 -54.67
N ILE A 376 31.75 31.83 -53.34
CA ILE A 376 31.93 30.56 -52.63
C ILE A 376 30.61 29.81 -52.74
N ASN A 377 30.59 28.84 -53.64
CA ASN A 377 29.47 27.95 -53.85
C ASN A 377 29.42 26.94 -52.69
N ILE A 378 28.62 27.21 -51.66
CA ILE A 378 28.26 26.19 -50.65
C ILE A 378 27.20 25.29 -51.30
N ASN A 379 27.68 24.32 -52.08
CA ASN A 379 26.85 23.19 -52.47
C ASN A 379 26.57 22.38 -51.20
N PHE A 380 25.34 22.48 -50.68
CA PHE A 380 24.76 21.45 -49.84
C PHE A 380 24.32 20.29 -50.74
N PRO A 381 24.97 19.11 -50.73
CA PRO A 381 24.34 17.92 -51.27
C PRO A 381 23.21 17.52 -50.32
N ASN A 382 22.00 17.92 -50.69
CA ASN A 382 20.80 17.27 -50.21
C ASN A 382 20.65 15.97 -51.02
N SER A 383 21.08 14.84 -50.46
CA SER A 383 20.72 13.53 -50.97
C SER A 383 20.49 12.57 -49.82
N LEU A 384 19.21 12.45 -49.47
CA LEU A 384 18.62 11.22 -48.95
C LEU A 384 19.06 10.05 -49.86
N SER A 385 19.74 9.06 -49.29
CA SER A 385 19.75 7.71 -49.83
C SER A 385 19.89 6.71 -48.69
N GLU A 386 18.82 5.95 -48.54
CA GLU A 386 18.72 4.71 -47.79
C GLU A 386 19.73 3.64 -48.24
N LYS A 387 19.99 2.70 -47.32
CA LYS A 387 20.33 1.27 -47.47
C LYS A 387 21.77 0.86 -47.89
N THR A 388 22.55 0.50 -46.86
CA THR A 388 23.21 -0.81 -46.56
C THR A 388 23.94 -1.61 -47.67
N PRO A 389 24.73 -2.65 -47.33
CA PRO A 389 26.01 -2.67 -46.61
C PRO A 389 27.13 -3.36 -47.44
N GLU A 390 28.40 -3.25 -47.05
CA GLU A 390 29.36 -4.39 -46.96
C GLU A 390 30.85 -3.94 -46.93
N LYS A 391 31.52 -4.43 -45.88
CA LYS A 391 32.89 -4.98 -45.82
C LYS A 391 34.08 -4.15 -46.34
N THR A 392 34.89 -3.69 -45.38
CA THR A 392 36.35 -3.91 -45.43
C THR A 392 36.92 -4.20 -44.05
N ARG A 393 37.86 -5.15 -44.03
CA ARG A 393 38.52 -5.80 -42.91
C ARG A 393 39.47 -4.88 -42.13
N GLY A 394 39.47 -5.06 -40.80
CA GLY A 394 40.70 -5.24 -40.01
C GLY A 394 41.25 -4.03 -39.27
N ARG A 395 41.10 -4.02 -37.93
CA ARG A 395 42.15 -4.39 -36.95
C ARG A 395 41.93 -3.69 -35.59
N SER A 396 41.48 -4.49 -34.62
CA SER A 396 41.68 -4.39 -33.16
C SER A 396 41.47 -3.04 -32.45
N ARG A 397 40.29 -2.88 -31.85
CA ARG A 397 40.07 -2.54 -30.43
C ARG A 397 38.55 -2.49 -30.23
N SER A 398 38.02 -3.41 -29.43
CA SER A 398 36.62 -3.43 -29.03
C SER A 398 36.29 -2.13 -28.29
N PRO A 399 35.40 -1.26 -28.80
CA PRO A 399 34.75 -0.31 -27.92
C PRO A 399 33.80 -1.13 -27.05
N VAL A 400 33.87 -0.93 -25.74
CA VAL A 400 32.80 -1.34 -24.83
C VAL A 400 31.54 -0.69 -25.40
N VAL A 401 30.67 -1.50 -25.98
CA VAL A 401 29.29 -1.10 -26.24
C VAL A 401 28.73 -0.90 -24.84
N LEU A 402 28.61 0.35 -24.42
CA LEU A 402 27.59 0.69 -23.44
C LEU A 402 26.31 0.29 -24.14
N GLU A 403 25.80 -0.89 -23.81
CA GLU A 403 24.40 -1.18 -24.03
C GLU A 403 23.70 -0.02 -23.33
N ASP A 404 23.10 0.86 -24.12
CA ASP A 404 22.08 1.77 -23.63
C ASP A 404 21.02 0.85 -23.03
N VAL A 405 21.16 0.57 -21.73
CA VAL A 405 20.14 -0.13 -20.97
C VAL A 405 19.00 0.86 -20.94
N ASP A 406 18.10 0.74 -21.91
CA ASP A 406 16.80 1.38 -21.91
C ASP A 406 16.13 0.94 -20.60
N ASP A 407 16.32 1.74 -19.56
CA ASP A 407 15.80 1.51 -18.24
C ASP A 407 14.28 1.59 -18.36
N GLU A 408 13.62 0.50 -17.99
CA GLU A 408 12.16 0.37 -18.01
C GLU A 408 11.48 1.51 -17.22
N GLU A 409 12.22 2.13 -16.32
CA GLU A 409 11.87 3.33 -15.56
C GLU A 409 11.82 4.61 -16.41
N GLU A 410 12.76 4.83 -17.35
CA GLU A 410 12.70 5.97 -18.29
C GLU A 410 11.49 5.84 -19.23
N PHE A 411 11.17 4.61 -19.66
CA PHE A 411 9.96 4.32 -20.41
C PHE A 411 8.68 4.57 -19.61
N ARG A 412 8.65 4.22 -18.30
CA ARG A 412 7.52 4.54 -17.41
C ARG A 412 7.35 6.05 -17.22
N TYR A 413 8.45 6.79 -17.05
CA TYR A 413 8.44 8.23 -16.88
C TYR A 413 7.92 8.95 -18.13
N ARG A 414 8.41 8.58 -19.33
CA ARG A 414 7.90 9.15 -20.59
C ARG A 414 6.42 8.82 -20.83
N ARG A 415 5.95 7.66 -20.37
CA ARG A 415 4.54 7.26 -20.49
C ARG A 415 3.62 7.97 -19.48
N SER A 416 4.13 8.34 -18.30
CA SER A 416 3.37 9.13 -17.32
C SER A 416 3.20 10.58 -17.79
N LEU A 417 4.25 11.19 -18.36
CA LEU A 417 4.23 12.53 -18.93
C LEU A 417 3.19 12.71 -20.06
N ASN A 418 3.01 11.67 -20.88
CA ASN A 418 2.02 11.68 -21.96
C ASN A 418 0.58 11.37 -21.49
N ARG A 419 0.42 10.84 -20.26
CA ARG A 419 -0.89 10.58 -19.65
C ARG A 419 -1.36 11.68 -18.70
N SER A 420 -0.48 12.61 -18.33
CA SER A 420 -0.89 13.78 -17.56
C SER A 420 -1.84 14.64 -18.42
N PRO A 421 -3.06 14.94 -17.93
CA PRO A 421 -4.01 15.75 -18.67
C PRO A 421 -3.41 17.14 -18.93
N ARG A 422 -3.21 17.48 -20.21
CA ARG A 422 -2.74 18.82 -20.64
C ARG A 422 -3.83 19.90 -20.59
N GLY A 423 -4.85 19.70 -19.75
CA GLY A 423 -5.89 20.69 -19.51
C GLY A 423 -5.43 21.66 -18.44
N SER A 424 -5.30 22.95 -18.79
CA SER A 424 -5.22 24.02 -17.81
C SER A 424 -6.50 24.00 -16.96
N SER A 425 -6.41 23.52 -15.73
CA SER A 425 -7.45 23.72 -14.73
C SER A 425 -7.40 25.18 -14.31
N ILE A 426 -8.29 26.00 -14.87
CA ILE A 426 -8.59 27.31 -14.32
C ILE A 426 -9.44 27.04 -13.07
N ILE A 427 -8.88 27.33 -11.91
CA ILE A 427 -9.63 27.38 -10.66
C ILE A 427 -10.29 28.75 -10.67
N ASP A 428 -11.57 28.81 -11.03
CA ASP A 428 -12.41 29.96 -10.73
C ASP A 428 -12.81 29.83 -9.26
N ASP A 429 -12.27 30.69 -8.41
CA ASP A 429 -12.75 30.90 -7.05
C ASP A 429 -14.16 31.50 -7.12
N MET A 430 -15.15 30.77 -6.59
CA MET A 430 -16.48 31.29 -6.21
C MET A 430 -16.73 31.09 -4.72
#